data_AF-A0A7X6LYZ7-F1
#
_entry.id   AF-A0A7X6LYZ7-F1
#
_cell.length_a   1.000
_cell.length_b   1.000
_cell.length_c   1.000
_cell.angle_alpha   90.00
_cell.angle_beta   90.00
_cell.angle_gamma   90.00
#
_symmetry.space_group_name_H-M   'P 1'
#
loop_
_entity.id
_entity.type
_entity.pdbx_description
1 polymer ?
#
loop_
_entity_poly.entity_id
_entity_poly.type
_entity_poly.pdbx_seq_one_letter_code
_entity_poly.pdbx_strand_id
1 'polypeptide(L)'
;MGSIVEFIDARLREDEQLARAVDGERRTWRFESGDGSVRAGTQHPVATADRSAGPHIARYDPEQVLREVLAKRLIITLAQLPDDDRRRDRLLRCIALCWADHADYRQEWVL
;
A
#
# COMPACT_ATOMS: atom_id res chain seq x y z
N MET A 1 10.17 -21.81 3.22
CA MET A 1 11.10 -20.66 3.15
C MET A 1 10.78 -19.90 1.87
N GLY A 2 10.07 -18.77 1.97
CA GLY A 2 9.65 -18.01 0.78
C GLY A 2 10.74 -17.07 0.25
N SER A 3 10.74 -16.82 -1.04
CA SER A 3 11.54 -15.80 -1.72
C SER A 3 11.00 -14.38 -1.46
N ILE A 4 11.81 -13.35 -1.72
CA ILE A 4 11.36 -11.94 -1.66
C ILE A 4 10.18 -11.66 -2.60
N VAL A 5 10.12 -12.36 -3.75
CA VAL A 5 9.01 -12.24 -4.72
C VAL A 5 7.72 -12.77 -4.12
N GLU A 6 7.76 -13.94 -3.47
CA GLU A 6 6.59 -14.53 -2.81
C GLU A 6 6.10 -13.65 -1.65
N PHE A 7 7.02 -13.05 -0.88
CA PHE A 7 6.67 -12.09 0.17
C PHE A 7 5.97 -10.85 -0.40
N ILE A 8 6.55 -10.22 -1.43
CA ILE A 8 5.95 -9.02 -2.06
C ILE A 8 4.58 -9.35 -2.63
N ASP A 9 4.44 -10.47 -3.36
CA ASP A 9 3.15 -10.81 -3.96
C ASP A 9 2.08 -11.15 -2.91
N ALA A 10 2.47 -11.79 -1.80
CA ALA A 10 1.56 -12.02 -0.67
C ALA A 10 1.05 -10.70 -0.08
N ARG A 11 1.94 -9.74 0.19
CA ARG A 11 1.57 -8.42 0.75
C ARG A 11 0.73 -7.60 -0.22
N LEU A 12 1.07 -7.60 -1.51
CA LEU A 12 0.27 -6.91 -2.53
C LEU A 12 -1.14 -7.50 -2.65
N ARG A 13 -1.29 -8.82 -2.54
CA ARG A 13 -2.63 -9.46 -2.52
C ARG A 13 -3.42 -9.09 -1.28
N GLU A 14 -2.79 -9.04 -0.12
CA GLU A 14 -3.41 -8.64 1.14
C GLU A 14 -3.94 -7.19 1.08
N ASP A 15 -3.08 -6.25 0.67
CA ASP A 15 -3.44 -4.84 0.49
C ASP A 15 -4.58 -4.68 -0.53
N GLU A 16 -4.49 -5.40 -1.66
CA GLU A 16 -5.52 -5.40 -2.69
C GLU A 16 -6.85 -5.95 -2.18
N GLN A 17 -6.84 -7.06 -1.43
CA GLN A 17 -8.03 -7.69 -0.88
C GLN A 17 -8.74 -6.75 0.10
N LEU A 18 -7.98 -6.16 1.03
CA LEU A 18 -8.51 -5.22 2.02
C LEU A 18 -9.09 -3.97 1.35
N ALA A 19 -8.39 -3.39 0.37
CA ALA A 19 -8.88 -2.23 -0.36
C ALA A 19 -10.13 -2.54 -1.20
N ARG A 20 -10.19 -3.71 -1.85
CA ARG A 20 -11.37 -4.14 -2.63
C ARG A 20 -12.59 -4.43 -1.78
N ALA A 21 -12.39 -4.86 -0.52
CA ALA A 21 -13.46 -5.14 0.43
C ALA A 21 -14.23 -3.88 0.87
N VAL A 22 -13.69 -2.68 0.62
CA VAL A 22 -14.42 -1.43 0.86
C VAL A 22 -15.39 -1.18 -0.30
N ASP A 23 -16.67 -1.01 0.03
CA ASP A 23 -17.75 -0.77 -0.93
C ASP A 23 -17.57 0.54 -1.72
N GLY A 24 -17.95 0.51 -3.00
CA GLY A 24 -17.67 1.53 -4.02
C GLY A 24 -17.68 2.99 -3.54
N GLU A 25 -18.83 3.53 -3.12
CA GLU A 25 -18.96 4.94 -2.70
C GLU A 25 -18.10 5.33 -1.50
N ARG A 26 -17.53 4.36 -0.78
CA ARG A 26 -16.69 4.53 0.41
C ARG A 26 -15.19 4.40 0.10
N ARG A 27 -14.80 4.26 -1.17
CA ARG A 27 -13.39 4.09 -1.57
C ARG A 27 -12.60 5.38 -1.71
N THR A 28 -13.28 6.53 -1.69
CA THR A 28 -12.63 7.84 -1.68
C THR A 28 -12.83 8.51 -0.34
N TRP A 29 -11.74 8.88 0.32
CA TRP A 29 -11.81 9.48 1.65
C TRP A 29 -11.54 10.97 1.59
N ARG A 30 -12.16 11.72 2.51
CA ARG A 30 -11.97 13.15 2.66
C ARG A 30 -11.84 13.52 4.12
N PHE A 31 -10.91 14.42 4.42
CA PHE A 31 -10.77 15.00 5.75
C PHE A 31 -11.64 16.25 5.88
N GLU A 32 -12.48 16.29 6.90
CA GLU A 32 -13.31 17.43 7.27
C GLU A 32 -12.68 18.13 8.48
N SER A 33 -11.99 19.23 8.24
CA SER A 33 -11.26 19.96 9.28
C SER A 33 -12.15 20.63 10.33
N GLY A 34 -13.46 20.76 10.05
CA GLY A 34 -14.44 21.35 10.95
C GLY A 34 -14.71 20.50 12.18
N ASP A 35 -14.76 19.17 12.03
CA ASP A 35 -15.02 18.22 13.11
C ASP A 35 -13.86 17.21 13.33
N GLY A 36 -12.78 17.32 12.55
CA GLY A 36 -11.61 16.44 12.69
C GLY A 36 -11.87 15.02 12.19
N SER A 37 -12.84 14.83 11.31
CA SER A 37 -13.23 13.51 10.82
C SER A 37 -12.66 13.18 9.45
N VAL A 38 -12.33 11.91 9.24
CA VAL A 38 -12.09 11.34 7.91
C VAL A 38 -13.33 10.58 7.51
N ARG A 39 -13.92 10.93 6.36
CA ARG A 39 -15.19 10.38 5.89
C ARG A 39 -15.04 9.67 4.55
N ALA A 40 -15.82 8.61 4.41
CA ALA A 40 -15.97 7.84 3.20
C ALA A 40 -17.43 7.97 2.72
N GLY A 41 -17.68 8.88 1.78
CA GLY A 41 -19.05 9.23 1.35
C GLY A 41 -19.84 10.00 2.41
N THR A 42 -21.15 9.77 2.48
CA THR A 42 -22.11 10.47 3.37
C THR A 42 -22.40 9.72 4.68
N GLN A 43 -21.79 8.57 4.89
CA GLN A 43 -21.96 7.78 6.12
C GLN A 43 -20.95 8.20 7.19
N HIS A 44 -21.15 7.67 8.41
CA HIS A 44 -20.31 7.86 9.59
C HIS A 44 -18.80 7.90 9.29
N PRO A 45 -18.03 8.70 10.05
CA PRO A 45 -16.60 8.83 9.83
C PRO A 45 -15.88 7.48 10.03
N VAL A 46 -14.89 7.23 9.17
CA VAL A 46 -14.05 6.02 9.21
C VAL A 46 -12.88 6.18 10.19
N ALA A 47 -12.49 7.42 10.48
CA ALA A 47 -11.50 7.76 11.49
C ALA A 47 -11.75 9.17 12.03
N THR A 48 -11.19 9.45 13.21
CA THR A 48 -11.04 10.81 13.76
C THR A 48 -9.56 11.08 13.95
N ALA A 49 -9.13 12.30 13.64
CA ALA A 49 -7.73 12.68 13.68
C ALA A 49 -7.58 14.19 13.88
N ASP A 50 -6.44 14.60 14.40
CA ASP A 50 -6.09 16.02 14.44
C ASP A 50 -5.87 16.59 13.02
N ARG A 51 -5.73 17.92 12.93
CA ARG A 51 -5.53 18.62 11.65
C ARG A 51 -4.25 18.22 10.91
N SER A 52 -3.25 17.67 11.60
CA SER A 52 -2.00 17.25 11.00
C SER A 52 -2.08 15.84 10.41
N ALA A 53 -2.75 14.91 11.10
CA ALA A 53 -2.86 13.52 10.67
C ALA A 53 -4.04 13.26 9.71
N GLY A 54 -5.14 14.01 9.85
CA GLY A 54 -6.34 13.81 9.05
C GLY A 54 -6.13 13.81 7.52
N PRO A 55 -5.43 14.79 6.94
CA PRO A 55 -5.12 14.81 5.51
C PRO A 55 -4.27 13.62 5.07
N HIS A 56 -3.35 13.15 5.92
CA HIS A 56 -2.53 11.98 5.63
C HIS A 56 -3.40 10.72 5.57
N ILE A 57 -4.26 10.48 6.56
CA ILE A 57 -5.17 9.32 6.57
C ILE A 57 -6.10 9.34 5.36
N ALA A 58 -6.71 10.50 5.05
CA ALA A 58 -7.61 10.63 3.90
C ALA A 58 -6.91 10.38 2.55
N ARG A 59 -5.59 10.63 2.46
CA ARG A 59 -4.80 10.35 1.26
C ARG A 59 -4.65 8.85 1.00
N TYR A 60 -4.59 8.02 2.04
CA TYR A 60 -4.45 6.57 1.92
C TYR A 60 -5.82 5.88 1.87
N ASP A 61 -6.70 6.40 1.01
CA ASP A 61 -8.00 5.78 0.75
C ASP A 61 -7.85 4.46 -0.05
N PRO A 62 -8.89 3.60 -0.08
CA PRO A 62 -8.84 2.34 -0.80
C PRO A 62 -8.51 2.49 -2.30
N GLU A 63 -8.98 3.54 -2.97
CA GLU A 63 -8.60 3.78 -4.38
C GLU A 63 -7.10 4.08 -4.52
N GLN A 64 -6.52 4.86 -3.61
CA GLN A 64 -5.09 5.13 -3.60
C GLN A 64 -4.28 3.85 -3.36
N VAL A 65 -4.69 3.00 -2.41
CA VAL A 65 -4.04 1.70 -2.17
C VAL A 65 -4.06 0.84 -3.44
N LEU A 66 -5.18 0.77 -4.15
CA LEU A 66 -5.29 0.02 -5.41
C LEU A 66 -4.37 0.56 -6.51
N ARG A 67 -4.24 1.89 -6.63
CA ARG A 67 -3.28 2.51 -7.57
C ARG A 67 -1.84 2.16 -7.21
N GLU A 68 -1.49 2.15 -5.92
CA GLU A 68 -0.16 1.80 -5.46
C GLU A 68 0.16 0.32 -5.66
N VAL A 69 -0.81 -0.58 -5.42
CA VAL A 69 -0.68 -2.01 -5.75
C VAL A 69 -0.40 -2.19 -7.23
N LEU A 70 -1.18 -1.54 -8.10
CA LEU A 70 -0.98 -1.62 -9.55
C LEU A 70 0.42 -1.12 -9.95
N ALA A 71 0.85 0.03 -9.40
CA ALA A 71 2.17 0.58 -9.66
C ALA A 71 3.29 -0.39 -9.25
N LYS A 72 3.23 -0.98 -8.05
CA LYS A 72 4.21 -1.95 -7.56
C LYS A 72 4.21 -3.22 -8.41
N ARG A 73 3.05 -3.72 -8.83
CA ARG A 73 2.94 -4.85 -9.78
C ARG A 73 3.61 -4.54 -11.12
N LEU A 74 3.43 -3.34 -11.65
CA LEU A 74 4.10 -2.92 -12.89
C LEU A 74 5.63 -2.85 -12.72
N ILE A 75 6.13 -2.34 -11.59
CA ILE A 75 7.57 -2.34 -11.29
C ILE A 75 8.11 -3.77 -11.21
N ILE A 76 7.39 -4.70 -10.60
CA ILE A 76 7.78 -6.11 -10.57
C ILE A 76 7.85 -6.68 -11.99
N THR A 77 6.85 -6.44 -12.82
CA THR A 77 6.86 -6.86 -14.24
C THR A 77 8.09 -6.32 -14.98
N LEU A 78 8.42 -5.04 -14.79
CA LEU A 78 9.61 -4.42 -15.38
C LEU A 78 10.92 -5.04 -14.84
N ALA A 79 10.95 -5.42 -13.56
CA ALA A 79 12.10 -6.08 -12.95
C ALA A 79 12.32 -7.52 -13.45
N GLN A 80 11.32 -8.15 -14.08
CA GLN A 80 11.42 -9.48 -14.69
C GLN A 80 11.92 -9.44 -16.14
N LEU A 81 12.03 -8.27 -16.76
CA LEU A 81 12.60 -8.16 -18.10
C LEU A 81 14.07 -8.64 -18.11
N PRO A 82 14.55 -9.33 -19.17
CA PRO A 82 15.92 -9.79 -19.26
C PRO A 82 16.90 -8.61 -19.10
N ASP A 83 17.62 -8.59 -17.97
CA ASP A 83 18.55 -7.50 -17.61
C ASP A 83 19.49 -7.97 -16.48
N ASP A 84 20.28 -7.06 -15.91
CA ASP A 84 21.18 -7.28 -14.77
C ASP A 84 20.41 -7.76 -13.52
N ASP A 85 20.73 -8.97 -13.05
CA ASP A 85 20.21 -9.57 -11.82
C ASP A 85 20.38 -8.66 -10.59
N ARG A 86 21.45 -7.85 -10.54
CA ARG A 86 21.66 -6.90 -9.43
C ARG A 86 20.62 -5.79 -9.44
N ARG A 87 20.22 -5.31 -10.63
CA ARG A 87 19.17 -4.31 -10.75
C ARG A 87 17.83 -4.88 -10.31
N ARG A 88 17.50 -6.10 -10.75
CA ARG A 88 16.30 -6.81 -10.32
C ARG A 88 16.24 -6.97 -8.81
N ASP A 89 17.31 -7.46 -8.19
CA ASP A 89 17.39 -7.64 -6.73
C ASP A 89 17.15 -6.32 -5.98
N ARG A 90 17.81 -5.22 -6.39
CA ARG A 90 17.61 -3.89 -5.79
C ARG A 90 16.17 -3.40 -5.92
N LEU A 91 15.54 -3.56 -7.08
CA LEU A 91 14.15 -3.16 -7.28
C LEU A 91 13.20 -3.94 -6.35
N LEU A 92 13.40 -5.25 -6.20
CA LEU A 92 12.60 -6.06 -5.29
C LEU A 92 12.77 -5.63 -3.83
N ARG A 93 14.01 -5.34 -3.39
CA ARG A 93 14.27 -4.81 -2.04
C ARG A 93 13.62 -3.45 -1.79
N CYS A 94 13.66 -2.54 -2.78
CA CYS A 94 12.96 -1.25 -2.70
C CYS A 94 11.45 -1.42 -2.48
N ILE A 95 10.83 -2.41 -3.12
CA ILE A 95 9.39 -2.68 -2.95
C ILE A 95 9.14 -3.35 -1.59
N ALA A 96 9.96 -4.32 -1.20
CA ALA A 96 9.81 -5.01 0.08
C ALA A 96 9.93 -4.07 1.29
N LEU A 97 10.69 -2.96 1.16
CA LEU A 97 10.83 -1.92 2.19
C LEU A 97 9.49 -1.32 2.64
N CYS A 98 8.45 -1.35 1.80
CA CYS A 98 7.12 -0.89 2.19
C CYS A 98 6.50 -1.67 3.37
N TRP A 99 7.02 -2.86 3.66
CA TRP A 99 6.55 -3.73 4.75
C TRP A 99 7.71 -4.13 5.66
N ALA A 100 8.66 -3.23 5.90
CA ALA A 100 9.86 -3.51 6.73
C ALA A 100 9.55 -3.81 8.20
N ASP A 101 8.38 -3.39 8.68
CA ASP A 101 7.84 -3.64 10.02
C ASP A 101 7.00 -4.94 10.10
N HIS A 102 6.76 -5.61 8.98
CA HIS A 102 5.97 -6.83 8.93
C HIS A 102 6.75 -8.02 9.53
N ALA A 103 6.09 -8.88 10.31
CA ALA A 103 6.73 -10.00 11.01
C ALA A 103 7.50 -10.98 10.08
N ASP A 104 6.96 -11.23 8.89
CA ASP A 104 7.60 -12.07 7.85
C ASP A 104 8.73 -11.37 7.07
N TYR A 105 8.94 -10.06 7.27
CA TYR A 105 10.02 -9.33 6.62
C TYR A 105 11.38 -9.82 7.12
N ARG A 106 12.33 -10.03 6.20
CA ARG A 106 13.69 -10.46 6.57
C ARG A 106 14.66 -9.31 6.48
N GLN A 107 15.47 -9.17 7.53
CA GLN A 107 16.52 -8.14 7.61
C GLN A 107 17.55 -8.24 6.47
N GLU A 108 17.74 -9.41 5.88
CA GLU A 108 18.60 -9.60 4.70
C GLU A 108 18.11 -8.86 3.43
N TRP A 109 16.84 -8.43 3.42
CA TRP A 109 16.26 -7.62 2.33
C TRP A 109 16.43 -6.11 2.53
N VAL A 110 17.07 -5.68 3.63
CA VAL A 110 17.47 -4.28 3.81
C VAL A 110 18.47 -3.89 2.71
N LEU A 111 18.32 -2.66 2.20
CA LEU A 111 19.18 -2.07 1.17
C LEU A 111 20.55 -1.67 1.73
#